data_AF-A0A963EAV8-F1
#
_entry.id   AF-A0A963EAV8-F1
#
_cell.length_a   1.000
_cell.length_b   1.000
_cell.length_c   1.000
_cell.angle_alpha   90.00
_cell.angle_beta   90.00
_cell.angle_gamma   90.00
#
_symmetry.space_group_name_H-M   'P 1'
#
loop_
_entity.id
_entity.type
_entity.pdbx_description
1 polymer ?
#
loop_
_entity_poly.entity_id
_entity_poly.type
_entity_poly.pdbx_seq_one_letter_code
_entity_poly.pdbx_strand_id
1 'polypeptide(L)'
;LFDTTKQNASLHIKNVLADGELTEAATVKESLTVQHEGKRRVKRRTLLYNLHMILAVGYRVRSPRGTQFRQWATHHLSEYLIKGFVMDDERLKNPGGWDYFDELLARIREIRASEKRFYQKIRDLFALSSDYRADDRDAQLFFAEVQNKLLYAVTRQTAAEIVVARADPDAPNMALTHWSGSRVRKQDVIIAKNYLAAEEIDTLNRLVVIFLEQAELRARERQQLTLDYWRRNVDRLLEFNERPVLDHAGKISNA
;
A
#
# COMPACT_ATOMS: atom_id res chain seq x y z
N LEU A 1 9.76 31.54 6.34
CA LEU A 1 9.68 30.31 5.52
C LEU A 1 10.29 30.52 4.14
N PHE A 2 9.66 31.30 3.26
CA PHE A 2 10.13 31.49 1.87
C PHE A 2 10.98 32.74 1.65
N ASP A 3 11.57 33.34 2.68
CA ASP A 3 12.43 34.53 2.55
C ASP A 3 11.82 35.61 1.63
N THR A 4 10.59 36.01 1.96
CA THR A 4 9.79 36.98 1.21
C THR A 4 8.99 37.84 2.18
N THR A 5 8.51 38.98 1.70
CA THR A 5 7.73 39.90 2.54
C THR A 5 6.38 39.31 2.90
N LYS A 6 5.84 39.71 4.06
CA LYS A 6 4.49 39.30 4.50
C LYS A 6 3.45 39.71 3.46
N GLN A 7 3.61 40.88 2.85
CA GLN A 7 2.72 41.42 1.83
C GLN A 7 2.70 40.52 0.61
N ASN A 8 3.87 40.08 0.13
CA ASN A 8 3.96 39.19 -1.02
C ASN A 8 3.35 37.81 -0.74
N ALA A 9 3.62 37.24 0.43
CA ALA A 9 2.96 36.00 0.85
C ALA A 9 1.43 36.16 0.94
N SER A 10 0.95 37.28 1.50
CA SER A 10 -0.48 37.58 1.64
C SER A 10 -1.16 37.76 0.27
N LEU A 11 -0.45 38.34 -0.71
CA LEU A 11 -0.92 38.46 -2.09
C LEU A 11 -1.14 37.07 -2.70
N HIS A 12 -0.15 36.18 -2.62
CA HIS A 12 -0.28 34.83 -3.18
C HIS A 12 -1.39 34.02 -2.49
N ILE A 13 -1.54 34.15 -1.17
CA ILE A 13 -2.63 33.50 -0.42
C ILE A 13 -4.00 33.96 -0.92
N LYS A 14 -4.20 35.28 -1.10
CA LYS A 14 -5.45 35.81 -1.65
C LYS A 14 -5.75 35.26 -3.04
N ASN A 15 -4.73 35.17 -3.90
CA ASN A 15 -4.90 34.62 -5.25
C ASN A 15 -5.26 33.12 -5.19
N VAL A 16 -4.58 32.32 -4.36
CA VAL A 16 -4.89 30.89 -4.20
C VAL A 16 -6.35 30.65 -3.77
N LEU A 17 -6.88 31.49 -2.88
CA LEU A 17 -8.28 31.42 -2.45
C LEU A 17 -9.24 31.92 -3.55
N ALA A 18 -8.89 33.00 -4.25
CA ALA A 18 -9.70 33.57 -5.33
C ALA A 18 -9.80 32.63 -6.54
N ASP A 19 -8.71 31.92 -6.85
CA ASP A 19 -8.64 30.91 -7.91
C ASP A 19 -9.40 29.62 -7.56
N GLY A 20 -9.88 29.49 -6.31
CA GLY A 20 -10.58 28.30 -5.82
C GLY A 20 -9.70 27.06 -5.66
N GLU A 21 -8.36 27.20 -5.69
CA GLU A 21 -7.43 26.09 -5.50
C GLU A 21 -7.54 25.50 -4.09
N LEU A 22 -7.82 26.36 -3.09
CA LEU A 22 -8.04 25.96 -1.70
C LEU A 22 -9.21 26.73 -1.09
N THR A 23 -9.89 26.11 -0.13
CA THR A 23 -10.97 26.75 0.64
C THR A 23 -10.44 27.34 1.94
N GLU A 24 -10.90 28.55 2.28
CA GLU A 24 -10.41 29.30 3.45
C GLU A 24 -10.69 28.56 4.78
N ALA A 25 -11.89 28.00 4.92
CA ALA A 25 -12.32 27.26 6.11
C ALA A 25 -11.47 26.00 6.41
N ALA A 26 -10.86 25.38 5.40
CA ALA A 26 -10.03 24.18 5.55
C ALA A 26 -8.54 24.50 5.75
N THR A 27 -8.12 25.74 5.51
CA THR A 27 -6.70 26.09 5.38
C THR A 27 -6.21 27.14 6.36
N VAL A 28 -7.12 27.88 7.01
CA VAL A 28 -6.79 28.98 7.91
C VAL A 28 -7.36 28.75 9.31
N LYS A 29 -6.50 28.81 10.32
CA LYS A 29 -6.91 28.83 11.74
C LYS A 29 -6.52 30.16 12.37
N GLU A 30 -7.49 30.87 12.96
CA GLU A 30 -7.18 32.03 13.79
C GLU A 30 -6.49 31.58 15.09
N SER A 31 -5.33 32.16 15.39
CA SER A 31 -4.59 31.95 16.64
C SER A 31 -4.30 33.29 17.29
N LEU A 32 -4.44 33.37 18.61
CA LEU A 32 -4.08 34.56 19.37
C LEU A 32 -2.61 34.47 19.79
N THR A 33 -1.75 35.28 19.16
CA THR A 33 -0.34 35.38 19.55
C THR A 33 -0.16 36.63 20.39
N VAL A 34 0.41 36.49 21.59
CA VAL A 34 0.82 37.62 22.42
C VAL A 34 2.22 38.04 21.98
N GLN A 35 2.37 39.26 21.49
CA GLN A 35 3.67 39.85 21.18
C GLN A 35 3.97 40.98 22.17
N HIS A 36 5.24 41.11 22.55
CA HIS A 36 5.74 42.25 23.34
C HIS A 36 6.30 43.29 22.37
N GLU A 37 5.62 44.44 22.25
CA GLU A 37 6.10 45.60 21.50
C GLU A 37 6.50 46.69 22.51
N GLY A 38 7.80 46.85 22.74
CA GLY A 38 8.33 47.75 23.78
C GLY A 38 7.87 47.33 25.19
N LYS A 39 7.22 48.24 25.93
CA LYS A 39 6.65 47.96 27.28
C LYS A 39 5.23 47.37 27.25
N ARG A 40 4.61 47.16 26.08
CA ARG A 40 3.20 46.74 25.96
C ARG A 40 3.08 45.27 25.51
N ARG A 41 2.19 44.52 26.16
CA ARG A 41 1.72 43.21 25.68
C ARG A 41 0.52 43.43 24.76
N VAL A 42 0.66 43.11 23.49
CA VAL A 42 -0.41 43.22 22.50
C VAL A 42 -0.81 41.83 22.05
N LYS A 43 -2.10 41.50 22.17
CA LYS A 43 -2.67 40.28 21.58
C LYS A 43 -3.08 40.59 20.14
N ARG A 44 -2.47 39.92 19.16
CA ARG A 44 -2.91 39.99 17.76
C ARG A 44 -3.52 38.65 17.34
N ARG A 45 -4.58 38.74 16.54
CA ARG A 45 -5.05 37.59 15.75
C ARG A 45 -4.05 37.35 14.64
N THR A 46 -3.44 36.17 14.66
CA THR A 46 -2.50 35.67 13.64
C THR A 46 -3.16 34.49 12.95
N LEU A 47 -3.13 34.50 11.63
CA LEU A 47 -3.62 33.38 10.83
C LEU A 47 -2.52 32.31 10.74
N LEU A 48 -2.86 31.08 11.09
CA LEU A 48 -2.03 29.90 10.87
C LEU A 48 -2.52 29.17 9.62
N TYR A 49 -1.59 28.86 8.72
CA TYR A 49 -1.87 28.20 7.45
C TYR A 49 -1.40 26.75 7.48
N ASN A 50 -2.22 25.84 6.94
CA ASN A 50 -1.87 24.43 6.86
C ASN A 50 -0.82 24.13 5.76
N LEU A 51 -0.39 22.87 5.68
CA LEU A 51 0.62 22.44 4.70
C LEU A 51 0.20 22.74 3.25
N HIS A 52 -1.07 22.52 2.90
CA HIS A 52 -1.56 22.78 1.54
C HIS A 52 -1.36 24.23 1.11
N MET A 53 -1.70 25.18 1.98
CA MET A 53 -1.47 26.60 1.70
C MET A 53 0.03 26.93 1.61
N ILE A 54 0.86 26.34 2.48
CA ILE A 54 2.32 26.51 2.44
C ILE A 54 2.89 26.03 1.09
N LEU A 55 2.48 24.86 0.61
CA LEU A 55 2.91 24.32 -0.68
C LEU A 55 2.46 25.22 -1.84
N ALA A 56 1.18 25.62 -1.86
CA ALA A 56 0.60 26.48 -2.91
C ALA A 56 1.32 27.84 -3.03
N VAL A 57 1.66 28.45 -1.89
CA VAL A 57 2.46 29.69 -1.85
C VAL A 57 3.90 29.42 -2.30
N GLY A 58 4.51 28.31 -1.87
CA GLY A 58 5.88 27.95 -2.22
C GLY A 58 6.13 27.88 -3.74
N TYR A 59 5.15 27.40 -4.51
CA TYR A 59 5.24 27.38 -5.97
C TYR A 59 5.21 28.77 -6.61
N ARG A 60 4.55 29.75 -5.98
CA ARG A 60 4.29 31.09 -6.55
C ARG A 60 5.31 32.15 -6.11
N VAL A 61 5.93 31.98 -4.94
CA VAL A 61 6.87 32.97 -4.40
C VAL A 61 8.16 33.01 -5.23
N ARG A 62 8.51 34.21 -5.70
CA ARG A 62 9.79 34.49 -6.35
C ARG A 62 10.82 34.97 -5.32
N SER A 63 11.55 34.03 -4.74
CA SER A 63 12.67 34.29 -3.80
C SER A 63 13.71 33.16 -3.92
N PRO A 64 14.93 33.34 -3.36
CA PRO A 64 15.93 32.27 -3.33
C PRO A 64 15.39 30.98 -2.66
N ARG A 65 14.68 31.11 -1.53
CA ARG A 65 14.03 29.98 -0.84
C ARG A 65 12.88 29.37 -1.65
N GLY A 66 12.10 30.19 -2.37
CA GLY A 66 11.07 29.70 -3.29
C GLY A 66 11.66 28.91 -4.46
N THR A 67 12.81 29.34 -4.99
CA THR A 67 13.54 28.60 -6.03
C THR A 67 14.06 27.26 -5.51
N GLN A 68 14.67 27.25 -4.32
CA GLN A 68 15.11 25.99 -3.67
C GLN A 68 13.94 25.04 -3.43
N PHE A 69 12.81 25.56 -2.94
CA PHE A 69 11.59 24.76 -2.75
C PHE A 69 11.10 24.15 -4.07
N ARG A 70 11.04 24.92 -5.16
CA ARG A 70 10.63 24.39 -6.46
C ARG A 70 11.62 23.36 -7.01
N GLN A 71 12.92 23.57 -6.87
CA GLN A 71 13.93 22.58 -7.28
C GLN A 71 13.74 21.26 -6.51
N TRP A 72 13.58 21.35 -5.18
CA TRP A 72 13.30 20.21 -4.31
C TRP A 72 11.99 19.50 -4.71
N ALA A 73 10.91 20.25 -4.88
CA ALA A 73 9.60 19.69 -5.23
C ALA A 73 9.59 19.06 -6.63
N THR A 74 10.23 19.70 -7.62
CA THR A 74 10.38 19.14 -8.97
C THR A 74 11.18 17.85 -8.94
N HIS A 75 12.26 17.78 -8.16
CA HIS A 75 13.06 16.56 -8.03
C HIS A 75 12.22 15.38 -7.53
N HIS A 76 11.51 15.54 -6.42
CA HIS A 76 10.67 14.49 -5.86
C HIS A 76 9.45 14.16 -6.72
N LEU A 77 8.82 15.16 -7.35
CA LEU A 77 7.72 14.90 -8.28
C LEU A 77 8.19 14.11 -9.49
N SER A 78 9.38 14.42 -10.02
CA SER A 78 9.98 13.70 -11.14
C SER A 78 10.30 12.27 -10.76
N GLU A 79 10.85 12.06 -9.56
CA GLU A 79 11.09 10.73 -9.03
C GLU A 79 9.79 9.91 -8.91
N TYR A 80 8.72 10.51 -8.37
CA TYR A 80 7.42 9.87 -8.27
C TYR A 80 6.87 9.48 -9.66
N LEU A 81 6.95 10.37 -10.64
CA LEU A 81 6.45 10.12 -12.00
C LEU A 81 7.21 9.00 -12.73
N ILE A 82 8.50 8.84 -12.45
CA ILE A 82 9.34 7.80 -13.08
C ILE A 82 9.23 6.46 -12.34
N LYS A 83 9.37 6.46 -11.01
CA LYS A 83 9.48 5.25 -10.20
C LYS A 83 8.13 4.78 -9.63
N GLY A 84 7.17 5.68 -9.47
CA GLY A 84 5.89 5.44 -8.79
C GLY A 84 5.93 5.62 -7.27
N PHE A 85 7.06 6.05 -6.68
CA PHE A 85 7.19 6.31 -5.23
C PHE A 85 8.27 7.36 -4.95
N VAL A 86 8.22 7.96 -3.74
CA VAL A 86 9.25 8.84 -3.16
C VAL A 86 9.46 8.42 -1.72
N MET A 87 10.70 8.38 -1.26
CA MET A 87 11.06 7.93 0.09
C MET A 87 12.15 8.83 0.69
N ASP A 88 12.02 9.11 1.98
CA ASP A 88 13.06 9.78 2.79
C ASP A 88 13.73 8.72 3.66
N ASP A 89 14.72 8.02 3.10
CA ASP A 89 15.36 6.87 3.74
C ASP A 89 16.02 7.24 5.06
N GLU A 90 16.65 8.42 5.14
CA GLU A 90 17.36 8.84 6.35
C GLU A 90 16.40 9.14 7.50
N ARG A 91 15.23 9.73 7.20
CA ARG A 91 14.17 9.92 8.19
C ARG A 91 13.54 8.60 8.63
N LEU A 92 13.34 7.66 7.71
CA LEU A 92 12.80 6.33 8.04
C LEU A 92 13.78 5.48 8.84
N LYS A 93 15.09 5.63 8.62
CA LYS A 93 16.13 4.96 9.43
C LYS A 93 16.30 5.58 10.81
N ASN A 94 16.09 6.89 10.93
CA ASN A 94 16.32 7.65 12.16
C ASN A 94 15.03 8.36 12.63
N PRO A 95 14.06 7.62 13.18
CA PRO A 95 12.79 8.20 13.57
C PRO A 95 12.95 9.19 14.72
N GLY A 96 12.54 10.44 14.50
CA GLY A 96 12.53 11.50 15.51
C GLY A 96 11.32 11.47 16.46
N GLY A 97 10.52 10.39 16.44
CA GLY A 97 9.25 10.25 17.13
C GLY A 97 8.28 9.34 16.36
N TRP A 98 6.97 9.60 16.48
CA TRP A 98 5.95 8.90 15.68
C TRP A 98 6.18 9.12 14.18
N ASP A 99 6.22 8.03 13.42
CA ASP A 99 6.35 8.03 11.97
C ASP A 99 5.30 7.14 11.30
N TYR A 100 5.44 6.95 9.99
CA TYR A 100 4.53 6.16 9.16
C TYR A 100 5.21 4.87 8.63
N PHE A 101 6.25 4.38 9.32
CA PHE A 101 7.03 3.24 8.85
C PHE A 101 6.20 1.95 8.78
N ASP A 102 5.39 1.69 9.82
CA ASP A 102 4.51 0.51 9.84
C ASP A 102 3.43 0.56 8.75
N GLU A 103 2.88 1.74 8.47
CA GLU A 103 1.93 1.96 7.37
C GLU A 103 2.60 1.70 6.01
N LEU A 104 3.82 2.21 5.81
CA LEU A 104 4.60 1.95 4.60
C LEU A 104 4.85 0.44 4.42
N LEU A 105 5.26 -0.26 5.48
CA LEU A 105 5.46 -1.70 5.44
C LEU A 105 4.16 -2.45 5.11
N ALA A 106 3.03 -2.04 5.69
CA ALA A 106 1.73 -2.63 5.39
C ALA A 106 1.36 -2.47 3.91
N ARG A 107 1.54 -1.26 3.34
CA ARG A 107 1.32 -1.00 1.91
C ARG A 107 2.25 -1.84 1.03
N ILE A 108 3.53 -1.99 1.38
CA ILE A 108 4.48 -2.85 0.65
C ILE A 108 4.04 -4.31 0.68
N ARG A 109 3.60 -4.82 1.85
CA ARG A 109 3.06 -6.18 1.98
C ARG A 109 1.83 -6.38 1.11
N GLU A 110 0.90 -5.44 1.11
CA GLU A 110 -0.31 -5.49 0.28
C GLU A 110 0.04 -5.51 -1.22
N ILE A 111 0.97 -4.65 -1.66
CA ILE A 111 1.44 -4.61 -3.05
C ILE A 111 2.08 -5.95 -3.45
N ARG A 112 2.94 -6.52 -2.59
CA ARG A 112 3.59 -7.81 -2.84
C ARG A 112 2.60 -8.97 -2.86
N ALA A 113 1.59 -8.93 -1.99
CA ALA A 113 0.53 -9.93 -1.91
C ALA A 113 -0.66 -9.65 -2.86
N SER A 114 -0.55 -8.64 -3.73
CA SER A 114 -1.49 -8.49 -4.83
C SER A 114 -1.36 -9.70 -5.76
N GLU A 115 -2.48 -10.29 -6.18
CA GLU A 115 -2.50 -11.53 -6.96
C GLU A 115 -1.60 -11.43 -8.20
N LYS A 116 -1.63 -10.28 -8.88
CA LYS A 116 -0.78 -10.02 -10.05
C LYS A 116 0.72 -10.09 -9.73
N ARG A 117 1.17 -9.47 -8.63
CA ARG A 117 2.58 -9.48 -8.24
C ARG A 117 3.01 -10.83 -7.72
N PHE A 118 2.15 -11.47 -6.92
CA PHE A 118 2.38 -12.82 -6.41
C PHE A 118 2.52 -13.82 -7.56
N TYR A 119 1.61 -13.79 -8.53
CA TYR A 119 1.67 -14.64 -9.72
C TYR A 119 2.93 -14.39 -10.56
N GLN A 120 3.29 -13.12 -10.80
CA GLN A 120 4.55 -12.78 -11.49
C GLN A 120 5.76 -13.39 -10.77
N LYS A 121 5.84 -13.22 -9.44
CA LYS A 121 6.97 -13.71 -8.64
C LYS A 121 7.06 -15.22 -8.62
N ILE A 122 5.94 -15.94 -8.52
CA ILE A 122 5.92 -17.40 -8.65
C ILE A 122 6.44 -17.82 -10.03
N ARG A 123 5.98 -17.17 -11.10
CA ARG A 123 6.48 -17.48 -12.47
C ARG A 123 7.97 -17.24 -12.60
N ASP A 124 8.49 -16.15 -12.02
CA ASP A 124 9.92 -15.85 -12.04
C ASP A 124 10.73 -16.93 -11.30
N LEU A 125 10.23 -17.41 -10.15
CA LEU A 125 10.85 -18.51 -9.40
C LEU A 125 10.80 -19.84 -10.16
N PHE A 126 9.71 -20.07 -10.89
CA PHE A 126 9.52 -21.30 -11.67
C PHE A 126 10.40 -21.37 -12.91
N ALA A 127 10.63 -20.24 -13.56
CA ALA A 127 11.59 -20.13 -14.64
C ALA A 127 13.02 -20.56 -14.22
N LEU A 128 13.31 -20.61 -12.92
CA LEU A 128 14.58 -21.10 -12.36
C LEU A 128 14.56 -22.59 -11.98
N SER A 129 13.40 -23.25 -12.02
CA SER A 129 13.24 -24.66 -11.63
C SER A 129 13.58 -25.59 -12.79
N SER A 130 14.28 -26.69 -12.50
CA SER A 130 14.85 -27.57 -13.54
C SER A 130 13.82 -28.39 -14.30
N ASP A 131 12.69 -28.70 -13.67
CA ASP A 131 11.57 -29.47 -14.20
C ASP A 131 10.44 -28.59 -14.77
N TYR A 132 10.61 -27.26 -14.74
CA TYR A 132 9.60 -26.34 -15.25
C TYR A 132 9.56 -26.35 -16.78
N ARG A 133 8.41 -26.75 -17.32
CA ARG A 133 8.08 -26.57 -18.72
C ARG A 133 7.23 -25.33 -18.85
N ALA A 134 7.45 -24.52 -19.88
CA ALA A 134 6.68 -23.30 -20.14
C ALA A 134 5.20 -23.56 -20.52
N ASP A 135 4.67 -24.76 -20.25
CA ASP A 135 3.25 -24.98 -20.36
C ASP A 135 2.55 -24.17 -19.26
N ASP A 136 1.53 -23.41 -19.66
CA ASP A 136 0.86 -22.49 -18.75
C ASP A 136 -0.05 -23.24 -17.75
N ARG A 137 -0.33 -24.52 -17.98
CA ARG A 137 -1.30 -25.31 -17.22
C ARG A 137 -0.73 -25.78 -15.90
N ASP A 138 0.49 -26.30 -15.87
CA ASP A 138 1.16 -26.74 -14.65
C ASP A 138 1.40 -25.57 -13.70
N ALA A 139 1.77 -24.40 -14.24
CA ALA A 139 1.94 -23.16 -13.49
C ALA A 139 0.62 -22.65 -12.88
N GLN A 140 -0.47 -22.67 -13.66
CA GLN A 140 -1.80 -22.27 -13.20
C GLN A 140 -2.33 -23.21 -12.11
N LEU A 141 -2.18 -24.53 -12.27
CA LEU A 141 -2.59 -25.52 -11.28
C LEU A 141 -1.83 -25.34 -9.96
N PHE A 142 -0.52 -25.17 -10.03
CA PHE A 142 0.28 -24.87 -8.85
C PHE A 142 -0.16 -23.58 -8.16
N PHE A 143 -0.38 -22.51 -8.93
CA PHE A 143 -0.83 -21.24 -8.36
C PHE A 143 -2.14 -21.40 -7.60
N ALA A 144 -3.12 -22.09 -8.20
CA ALA A 144 -4.39 -22.39 -7.56
C ALA A 144 -4.22 -23.25 -6.30
N GLU A 145 -3.31 -24.23 -6.33
CA GLU A 145 -2.97 -25.07 -5.17
C GLU A 145 -2.39 -24.23 -4.02
N VAL A 146 -1.39 -23.39 -4.30
CA VAL A 146 -0.77 -22.52 -3.29
C VAL A 146 -1.75 -21.48 -2.76
N GLN A 147 -2.54 -20.87 -3.65
CA GLN A 147 -3.57 -19.92 -3.24
C GLN A 147 -4.58 -20.57 -2.29
N ASN A 148 -5.06 -21.78 -2.60
CA ASN A 148 -5.97 -22.52 -1.72
C ASN A 148 -5.31 -22.91 -0.40
N LYS A 149 -4.04 -23.35 -0.39
CA LYS A 149 -3.30 -23.65 0.84
C LYS A 149 -3.16 -22.42 1.74
N LEU A 150 -2.81 -21.27 1.15
CA LEU A 150 -2.68 -20.01 1.88
C LEU A 150 -4.02 -19.48 2.40
N LEU A 151 -5.09 -19.59 1.61
CA LEU A 151 -6.45 -19.23 2.06
C LEU A 151 -6.93 -20.15 3.17
N TYR A 152 -6.71 -21.46 3.05
CA TYR A 152 -7.08 -22.44 4.07
C TYR A 152 -6.31 -22.24 5.37
N ALA A 153 -5.03 -21.89 5.29
CA ALA A 153 -4.19 -21.53 6.44
C ALA A 153 -4.78 -20.40 7.30
N VAL A 154 -5.53 -19.50 6.66
CA VAL A 154 -6.15 -18.33 7.31
C VAL A 154 -7.59 -18.59 7.70
N THR A 155 -8.37 -19.23 6.83
CA THR A 155 -9.85 -19.27 6.91
C THR A 155 -10.42 -20.65 7.21
N ARG A 156 -9.61 -21.72 7.13
CA ARG A 156 -10.06 -23.13 7.11
C ARG A 156 -10.98 -23.46 5.92
N GLN A 157 -10.93 -22.65 4.87
CA GLN A 157 -11.74 -22.80 3.66
C GLN A 157 -10.88 -22.61 2.40
N THR A 158 -11.20 -23.34 1.33
CA THR A 158 -10.64 -23.07 -0.01
C THR A 158 -11.26 -21.81 -0.62
N ALA A 159 -10.69 -21.30 -1.72
CA ALA A 159 -11.23 -20.13 -2.41
C ALA A 159 -12.71 -20.30 -2.79
N ALA A 160 -13.07 -21.46 -3.34
CA ALA A 160 -14.45 -21.75 -3.73
C ALA A 160 -15.38 -21.84 -2.51
N GLU A 161 -14.91 -22.45 -1.42
CA GLU A 161 -15.66 -22.53 -0.15
C GLU A 161 -15.90 -21.16 0.47
N ILE A 162 -14.93 -20.25 0.41
CA ILE A 162 -15.08 -18.88 0.89
C ILE A 162 -16.17 -18.16 0.10
N VAL A 163 -16.10 -18.20 -1.24
CA VAL A 163 -17.09 -17.53 -2.09
C VAL A 163 -18.49 -18.07 -1.83
N VAL A 164 -18.67 -19.39 -1.83
CA VAL A 164 -19.99 -20.01 -1.60
C VAL A 164 -20.51 -19.76 -0.19
N ALA A 165 -19.64 -19.78 0.82
CA ALA A 165 -20.07 -19.61 2.21
C ALA A 165 -20.35 -18.15 2.60
N ARG A 166 -19.70 -17.18 1.94
CA ARG A 166 -19.74 -15.76 2.33
C ARG A 166 -20.44 -14.85 1.34
N ALA A 167 -20.66 -15.26 0.10
CA ALA A 167 -21.44 -14.48 -0.85
C ALA A 167 -22.92 -14.49 -0.46
N ASP A 168 -23.49 -13.30 -0.30
CA ASP A 168 -24.89 -13.13 0.08
C ASP A 168 -25.61 -12.20 -0.92
N PRO A 169 -26.54 -12.74 -1.76
CA PRO A 169 -27.25 -11.93 -2.75
C PRO A 169 -28.21 -10.90 -2.14
N ASP A 170 -28.62 -11.08 -0.89
CA ASP A 170 -29.52 -10.16 -0.18
C ASP A 170 -28.75 -9.05 0.53
N ALA A 171 -27.43 -9.21 0.72
CA ALA A 171 -26.56 -8.18 1.27
C ALA A 171 -26.14 -7.15 0.21
N PRO A 172 -25.92 -5.88 0.60
CA PRO A 172 -25.28 -4.90 -0.27
C PRO A 172 -23.95 -5.44 -0.82
N ASN A 173 -23.70 -5.25 -2.11
CA ASN A 173 -22.43 -5.64 -2.75
C ASN A 173 -22.08 -7.13 -2.58
N MET A 174 -23.05 -8.04 -2.52
CA MET A 174 -22.83 -9.48 -2.32
C MET A 174 -22.13 -9.84 -0.99
N ALA A 175 -22.10 -8.93 0.00
CA ALA A 175 -21.27 -9.03 1.21
C ALA A 175 -19.75 -8.97 1.01
N LEU A 176 -19.27 -8.44 -0.12
CA LEU A 176 -17.86 -8.14 -0.33
C LEU A 176 -17.36 -7.13 0.73
N THR A 177 -16.17 -7.37 1.28
CA THR A 177 -15.49 -6.48 2.24
C THR A 177 -14.51 -5.53 1.53
N HIS A 178 -13.96 -5.96 0.40
CA HIS A 178 -12.98 -5.20 -0.39
C HIS A 178 -13.23 -5.42 -1.89
N TRP A 179 -13.03 -4.41 -2.73
CA TRP A 179 -13.05 -4.55 -4.19
C TRP A 179 -12.25 -3.44 -4.86
N SER A 180 -11.93 -3.64 -6.15
CA SER A 180 -11.17 -2.66 -6.91
C SER A 180 -12.09 -1.62 -7.58
N GLY A 181 -11.75 -0.33 -7.45
CA GLY A 181 -12.47 0.78 -8.08
C GLY A 181 -13.67 1.30 -7.29
N SER A 182 -14.50 2.13 -7.93
CA SER A 182 -15.59 2.86 -7.26
C SER A 182 -16.90 2.10 -7.12
N ARG A 183 -17.05 0.95 -7.81
CA ARG A 183 -18.24 0.10 -7.77
C ARG A 183 -17.87 -1.36 -7.96
N VAL A 184 -18.63 -2.25 -7.35
CA VAL A 184 -18.50 -3.70 -7.51
C VAL A 184 -18.80 -4.11 -8.96
N ARG A 185 -17.98 -5.02 -9.49
CA ARG A 185 -18.15 -5.66 -10.80
C ARG A 185 -18.39 -7.15 -10.60
N LYS A 186 -18.97 -7.80 -11.63
CA LYS A 186 -19.20 -9.25 -11.62
C LYS A 186 -17.93 -10.07 -11.33
N GLN A 187 -16.77 -9.62 -11.83
CA GLN A 187 -15.48 -10.26 -11.56
C GLN A 187 -15.05 -10.20 -10.08
N ASP A 188 -15.51 -9.21 -9.32
CA ASP A 188 -15.11 -9.04 -7.91
C ASP A 188 -15.81 -10.09 -7.03
N VAL A 189 -16.99 -10.56 -7.45
CA VAL A 189 -17.83 -11.53 -6.72
C VAL A 189 -17.21 -12.93 -6.70
N ILE A 190 -16.35 -13.28 -7.66
CA ILE A 190 -15.71 -14.60 -7.73
C ILE A 190 -14.33 -14.64 -7.05
N ILE A 191 -13.84 -13.51 -6.54
CA ILE A 191 -12.52 -13.41 -5.91
C ILE A 191 -12.68 -13.65 -4.41
N ALA A 192 -12.20 -14.80 -3.93
CA ALA A 192 -12.29 -15.18 -2.51
C ALA A 192 -11.68 -14.13 -1.56
N LYS A 193 -10.58 -13.48 -1.96
CA LYS A 193 -9.91 -12.42 -1.17
C LYS A 193 -10.85 -11.26 -0.82
N ASN A 194 -11.83 -10.97 -1.67
CA ASN A 194 -12.77 -9.87 -1.49
C ASN A 194 -13.83 -10.14 -0.41
N TYR A 195 -13.92 -11.36 0.12
CA TYR A 195 -14.80 -11.75 1.24
C TYR A 195 -14.04 -11.92 2.56
N LEU A 196 -12.73 -11.64 2.58
CA LEU A 196 -11.91 -11.79 3.77
C LEU A 196 -12.05 -10.57 4.69
N ALA A 197 -12.03 -10.81 6.00
CA ALA A 197 -11.89 -9.76 6.99
C ALA A 197 -10.49 -9.13 6.94
N ALA A 198 -10.34 -7.92 7.48
CA ALA A 198 -9.06 -7.21 7.48
C ALA A 198 -7.92 -8.02 8.14
N GLU A 199 -8.20 -8.69 9.26
CA GLU A 199 -7.26 -9.56 9.97
C GLU A 199 -6.84 -10.80 9.15
N GLU A 200 -7.79 -11.36 8.39
CA GLU A 200 -7.53 -12.48 7.48
C GLU A 200 -6.62 -12.03 6.32
N ILE A 201 -6.88 -10.83 5.76
CA ILE A 201 -6.04 -10.24 4.71
C ILE A 201 -4.63 -9.94 5.21
N ASP A 202 -4.47 -9.37 6.41
CA ASP A 202 -3.15 -9.11 6.97
C ASP A 202 -2.37 -10.41 7.17
N THR A 203 -3.00 -11.43 7.74
CA THR A 203 -2.39 -12.76 7.92
C THR A 203 -2.00 -13.38 6.58
N LEU A 204 -2.91 -13.36 5.59
CA LEU A 204 -2.66 -13.87 4.24
C LEU A 204 -1.47 -13.15 3.59
N ASN A 205 -1.46 -11.83 3.63
CA ASN A 205 -0.39 -11.02 3.04
C ASN A 205 0.97 -11.32 3.70
N ARG A 206 1.01 -11.55 5.02
CA ARG A 206 2.24 -11.97 5.71
C ARG A 206 2.74 -13.33 5.25
N LEU A 207 1.86 -14.34 5.17
CA LEU A 207 2.24 -15.67 4.70
C LEU A 207 2.80 -15.64 3.27
N VAL A 208 2.16 -14.87 2.39
CA VAL A 208 2.64 -14.64 1.01
C VAL A 208 4.06 -14.06 1.02
N VAL A 209 4.31 -13.04 1.85
CA VAL A 209 5.63 -12.40 1.94
C VAL A 209 6.68 -13.37 2.47
N ILE A 210 6.39 -14.13 3.52
CA ILE A 210 7.31 -15.14 4.07
C ILE A 210 7.67 -16.17 2.99
N PHE A 211 6.68 -16.64 2.24
CA PHE A 211 6.89 -17.62 1.17
C PHE A 211 7.80 -17.04 0.07
N LEU A 212 7.50 -15.83 -0.41
CA LEU A 212 8.29 -15.20 -1.46
C LEU A 212 9.73 -14.92 -1.02
N GLU A 213 9.95 -14.44 0.21
CA GLU A 213 11.29 -14.16 0.74
C GLU A 213 12.13 -15.43 0.86
N GLN A 214 11.57 -16.51 1.39
CA GLN A 214 12.25 -17.80 1.44
C GLN A 214 12.58 -18.33 0.05
N ALA A 215 11.66 -18.15 -0.90
CA ALA A 215 11.86 -18.59 -2.26
C ALA A 215 12.95 -17.81 -2.98
N GLU A 216 12.95 -16.48 -2.85
CA GLU A 216 13.99 -15.60 -3.43
C GLU A 216 15.37 -15.90 -2.84
N LEU A 217 15.48 -16.17 -1.54
CA LEU A 217 16.75 -16.54 -0.90
C LEU A 217 17.32 -17.83 -1.47
N ARG A 218 16.51 -18.88 -1.59
CA ARG A 218 16.94 -20.19 -2.12
C ARG A 218 17.34 -20.11 -3.59
N ALA A 219 16.60 -19.32 -4.38
CA ALA A 219 16.95 -19.04 -5.76
C ALA A 219 18.33 -18.36 -5.87
N ARG A 220 18.65 -17.40 -4.98
CA ARG A 220 19.99 -16.77 -4.93
C ARG A 220 21.10 -17.75 -4.57
N GLU A 221 20.82 -18.73 -3.72
CA GLU A 221 21.77 -19.78 -3.33
C GLU A 221 22.02 -20.82 -4.44
N ARG A 222 21.39 -20.68 -5.61
CA ARG A 222 21.53 -21.59 -6.77
C ARG A 222 21.25 -23.06 -6.45
N GLN A 223 20.36 -23.31 -5.49
CA GLN A 223 19.86 -24.66 -5.25
C GLN A 223 19.09 -25.12 -6.51
N GLN A 224 19.28 -26.36 -6.93
CA GLN A 224 18.41 -26.94 -7.96
C GLN A 224 17.04 -27.19 -7.32
N LEU A 225 16.04 -26.43 -7.75
CA LEU A 225 14.68 -26.49 -7.21
C LEU A 225 13.74 -27.09 -8.26
N THR A 226 12.75 -27.84 -7.78
CA THR A 226 11.70 -28.46 -8.59
C THR A 226 10.33 -27.91 -8.21
N LEU A 227 9.32 -28.10 -9.08
CA LEU A 227 7.94 -27.71 -8.74
C LEU A 227 7.42 -28.45 -7.50
N ASP A 228 7.72 -29.74 -7.38
CA ASP A 228 7.38 -30.54 -6.20
C ASP A 228 8.06 -30.03 -4.92
N TYR A 229 9.31 -29.57 -5.03
CA TYR A 229 9.98 -28.92 -3.90
C TYR A 229 9.19 -27.70 -3.42
N TRP A 230 8.73 -26.84 -4.34
CA TRP A 230 7.96 -25.64 -3.99
C TRP A 230 6.64 -25.98 -3.33
N ARG A 231 5.93 -27.02 -3.79
CA ARG A 231 4.70 -27.52 -3.14
C ARG A 231 4.96 -27.89 -1.67
N ARG A 232 5.98 -28.73 -1.43
CA ARG A 232 6.36 -29.15 -0.08
C ARG A 232 6.93 -28.00 0.76
N ASN A 233 7.49 -26.97 0.13
CA ASN A 233 7.99 -25.80 0.84
C ASN A 233 6.85 -24.94 1.39
N VAL A 234 5.74 -24.80 0.64
CA VAL A 234 4.53 -24.14 1.15
C VAL A 234 4.01 -24.88 2.37
N ASP A 235 3.91 -26.21 2.31
CA ASP A 235 3.39 -27.01 3.42
C ASP A 235 4.27 -26.87 4.67
N ARG A 236 5.59 -27.03 4.52
CA ARG A 236 6.56 -26.82 5.61
C ARG A 236 6.53 -25.41 6.18
N LEU A 237 6.33 -24.39 5.33
CA LEU A 237 6.20 -23.01 5.79
C LEU A 237 4.96 -22.84 6.65
N LEU A 238 3.83 -23.40 6.22
CA LEU A 238 2.59 -23.32 6.98
C LEU A 238 2.72 -24.06 8.31
N GLU A 239 3.25 -25.28 8.31
CA GLU A 239 3.52 -26.06 9.53
C GLU A 239 4.45 -25.32 10.50
N PHE A 240 5.55 -24.76 10.00
CA PHE A 240 6.51 -24.01 10.81
C PHE A 240 5.89 -22.77 11.47
N ASN A 241 4.89 -22.16 10.83
CA ASN A 241 4.16 -21.01 11.36
C ASN A 241 2.87 -21.41 12.12
N GLU A 242 2.76 -22.69 12.51
CA GLU A 242 1.61 -23.25 13.24
C GLU A 242 0.28 -23.02 12.51
N ARG A 243 0.32 -23.00 11.17
CA ARG A 243 -0.86 -22.87 10.31
C ARG A 243 -1.31 -24.23 9.79
N PRO A 244 -2.62 -24.42 9.62
CA PRO A 244 -3.14 -25.66 9.08
C PRO A 244 -2.79 -25.79 7.60
N VAL A 245 -2.37 -26.98 7.22
CA VAL A 245 -2.11 -27.34 5.82
C VAL A 245 -3.36 -27.97 5.23
N LEU A 246 -3.68 -27.59 4.00
CA LEU A 246 -4.74 -28.22 3.22
C LEU A 246 -4.21 -29.53 2.63
N ASP A 247 -4.72 -30.66 3.12
CA ASP A 247 -4.36 -32.02 2.69
C ASP A 247 -5.41 -32.68 1.78
N HIS A 248 -6.49 -31.97 1.46
CA HIS A 248 -7.59 -32.41 0.59
C HIS A 248 -7.96 -31.35 -0.45
N ALA A 249 -8.76 -31.71 -1.47
CA ALA A 249 -9.13 -30.79 -2.55
C ALA A 249 -10.24 -29.76 -2.20
N GLY A 250 -10.57 -29.59 -0.91
CA GLY A 250 -11.82 -28.95 -0.48
C GLY A 250 -13.07 -29.83 -0.70
N LYS A 251 -14.23 -29.31 -0.30
CA LYS A 251 -15.56 -29.92 -0.52
C LYS A 251 -16.27 -29.36 -1.75
N ILE A 252 -15.80 -28.22 -2.26
CA ILE A 252 -16.41 -27.50 -3.40
C ILE A 252 -15.37 -27.37 -4.51
N SER A 253 -15.73 -27.82 -5.71
CA SER A 253 -14.85 -27.84 -6.89
C SER A 253 -14.90 -26.57 -7.72
N ASN A 254 -16.04 -25.86 -7.76
CA ASN A 254 -16.22 -24.58 -8.46
C ASN A 254 -17.25 -23.71 -7.72
N ALA A 255 -17.04 -22.39 -7.74
CA ALA A 255 -17.97 -21.36 -7.25
C ALA A 255 -18.54 -20.58 -8.43
#